data_AF-A0A179CZG1-F1
#
_entry.id   AF-A0A179CZG1-F1
#
_cell.length_a   1.000
_cell.length_b   1.000
_cell.length_c   1.000
_cell.angle_alpha   90.00
_cell.angle_beta   90.00
_cell.angle_gamma   90.00
#
_symmetry.space_group_name_H-M   'P 1'
#
loop_
_entity.id
_entity.type
_entity.pdbx_description
1 polymer ?
#
loop_
_entity_poly.entity_id
_entity_poly.type
_entity_poly.pdbx_seq_one_letter_code
_entity_poly.pdbx_strand_id
1 'polypeptide(L)' 'MTPARQQELRSLYQEKAEAAAKIEQLGNYAQAADLWNLAGKYALTDKQKAWCRHRADYCENWQGKRERKK' A
#
# COMPACT_ATOMS: atom_id res chain seq x y z
N MET A 1 4.67 -7.54 -22.68
CA MET A 1 3.54 -7.49 -21.73
C MET A 1 2.31 -7.02 -22.50
N THR A 2 1.18 -7.71 -22.41
CA THR A 2 -0.01 -7.37 -23.22
C THR A 2 -0.83 -6.24 -22.59
N PRO A 3 -1.55 -5.43 -23.39
CA PRO A 3 -2.36 -4.33 -22.88
C PRO A 3 -3.44 -4.79 -21.90
N ALA A 4 -4.04 -5.96 -22.11
CA ALA A 4 -5.00 -6.57 -21.18
C ALA A 4 -4.37 -6.83 -19.79
N ARG A 5 -3.12 -7.30 -19.75
CA ARG A 5 -2.41 -7.57 -18.49
C ARG A 5 -2.00 -6.28 -17.77
N GLN A 6 -1.70 -5.21 -18.50
CA GLN A 6 -1.47 -3.90 -17.89
C GLN A 6 -2.74 -3.34 -17.24
N GLN A 7 -3.89 -3.49 -17.91
CA GLN A 7 -5.16 -3.04 -17.36
C GLN A 7 -5.52 -3.78 -16.06
N GLU A 8 -5.37 -5.10 -16.04
CA GLU A 8 -5.57 -5.94 -14.84
C GLU A 8 -4.71 -5.47 -13.66
N LEU A 9 -3.40 -5.27 -13.88
CA LEU A 9 -2.50 -4.81 -12.83
C LEU A 9 -2.83 -3.41 -12.34
N ARG A 10 -3.31 -2.54 -13.21
CA ARG A 10 -3.75 -1.20 -12.84
C ARG A 10 -4.99 -1.26 -11.94
N SER A 11 -5.95 -2.13 -12.26
CA SER A 11 -7.14 -2.36 -11.43
C SER A 11 -6.76 -2.95 -10.07
N LEU A 12 -5.89 -3.97 -10.04
CA LEU A 12 -5.39 -4.58 -8.81
C LEU A 12 -4.63 -3.58 -7.93
N TYR A 13 -3.75 -2.78 -8.54
CA TYR A 13 -3.05 -1.72 -7.83
C TYR A 13 -4.04 -0.76 -7.15
N GLN A 14 -5.07 -0.33 -7.88
CA GLN A 14 -6.04 0.65 -7.40
C GLN A 14 -6.87 0.07 -6.25
N GLU A 15 -7.38 -1.16 -6.41
CA GLU A 15 -8.13 -1.87 -5.35
C GLU A 15 -7.30 -2.02 -4.08
N LYS A 16 -6.04 -2.46 -4.18
CA LYS A 16 -5.17 -2.64 -3.01
C LYS A 16 -4.78 -1.32 -2.37
N ALA A 17 -4.54 -0.27 -3.15
CA ALA A 17 -4.24 1.06 -2.63
C ALA A 17 -5.45 1.68 -1.88
N GLU A 18 -6.66 1.53 -2.42
CA GLU A 18 -7.88 1.98 -1.75
C GLU A 18 -8.16 1.20 -0.46
N ALA A 19 -7.97 -0.12 -0.49
CA ALA A 19 -8.08 -0.95 0.70
C ALA A 19 -7.06 -0.52 1.77
N ALA A 20 -5.79 -0.30 1.38
CA ALA A 20 -4.75 0.17 2.29
C ALA A 20 -5.16 1.51 2.94
N ALA A 21 -5.62 2.48 2.15
CA ALA A 21 -6.04 3.79 2.66
C ALA A 21 -7.22 3.70 3.65
N LYS A 22 -8.21 2.83 3.39
CA LYS A 22 -9.32 2.60 4.34
C LYS A 22 -8.82 2.02 5.66
N ILE A 23 -7.92 1.05 5.59
CA ILE A 23 -7.33 0.39 6.77
C ILE A 23 -6.47 1.38 7.57
N GLU A 24 -5.74 2.29 6.90
CA GLU A 24 -5.05 3.41 7.55
C GLU A 24 -6.00 4.33 8.30
N GLN A 25 -7.14 4.69 7.71
CA GLN A 25 -8.16 5.52 8.36
C GLN A 25 -8.77 4.86 9.60
N LEU A 26 -8.88 3.52 9.60
CA LEU A 26 -9.29 2.73 10.76
C LEU A 26 -8.20 2.63 11.84
N GLY A 27 -7.00 3.15 11.57
CA GLY A 27 -5.88 3.19 12.50
C GLY A 27 -5.14 1.86 12.64
N ASN A 28 -5.36 0.92 11.71
CA ASN A 28 -4.69 -0.36 11.67
C ASN A 28 -3.50 -0.30 10.69
N TYR A 29 -2.45 0.37 11.14
CA TYR A 29 -1.28 0.64 10.30
C TYR A 29 -0.51 -0.63 9.90
N ALA A 30 -0.57 -1.70 10.71
CA ALA A 30 0.04 -2.99 10.39
C ALA A 30 -0.51 -3.58 9.08
N GLN A 31 -1.84 -3.74 9.02
CA GLN A 31 -2.50 -4.28 7.82
C GLN A 31 -2.41 -3.31 6.64
N ALA A 32 -2.40 -2.00 6.89
CA ALA A 32 -2.20 -1.02 5.83
C ALA A 32 -0.81 -1.13 5.19
N ALA A 33 0.24 -1.35 5.98
CA ALA A 33 1.60 -1.51 5.47
C ALA A 33 1.72 -2.74 4.55
N ASP A 34 1.10 -3.86 4.94
CA ASP A 34 1.07 -5.07 4.10
C ASP A 34 0.34 -4.82 2.78
N LEU A 35 -0.82 -4.15 2.82
CA LEU A 35 -1.59 -3.80 1.63
C LEU A 35 -0.84 -2.82 0.71
N TRP A 36 -0.11 -1.84 1.27
CA TRP A 36 0.76 -0.95 0.48
C TRP A 36 1.89 -1.72 -0.20
N ASN A 37 2.53 -2.66 0.51
CA ASN A 37 3.54 -3.54 -0.09
C ASN A 37 2.95 -4.42 -1.20
N LEU A 38 1.73 -4.94 -1.01
CA LEU A 38 1.03 -5.74 -2.02
C LEU A 38 0.68 -4.89 -3.25
N ALA A 39 0.18 -3.67 -3.07
CA ALA A 39 -0.07 -2.72 -4.15
C ALA A 39 1.21 -2.41 -4.95
N GLY A 40 2.35 -2.28 -4.27
CA GLY A 40 3.66 -2.09 -4.90
C GLY A 40 4.08 -3.22 -5.85
N LYS A 41 3.60 -4.46 -5.64
CA LYS A 41 3.85 -5.60 -6.55
C LYS A 41 3.08 -5.48 -7.87
N TYR A 42 1.91 -4.83 -7.85
CA TYR A 42 1.07 -4.60 -9.03
C TYR A 42 1.36 -3.26 -9.72
N ALA A 43 2.13 -2.37 -9.08
CA ALA A 43 2.49 -1.08 -9.61
C ALA A 43 3.27 -1.18 -10.94
N LEU A 44 2.77 -0.50 -11.96
CA LEU A 44 3.33 -0.50 -13.31
C LEU A 44 4.49 0.49 -13.47
N THR A 45 4.53 1.53 -12.64
CA THR A 45 5.53 2.61 -12.72
C THR A 45 6.37 2.68 -11.45
N ASP A 46 7.62 3.11 -11.59
CA ASP A 46 8.51 3.36 -10.45
C ASP A 46 7.95 4.40 -9.48
N LYS A 47 7.22 5.41 -9.98
CA LYS A 47 6.52 6.38 -9.12
C LYS A 47 5.49 5.71 -8.22
N GLN A 48 4.68 4.79 -8.75
CA GLN A 48 3.70 4.03 -7.96
C GLN A 48 4.39 3.11 -6.96
N LYS A 49 5.47 2.43 -7.36
CA LYS A 49 6.26 1.59 -6.44
C LYS A 49 6.86 2.40 -5.30
N ALA A 50 7.46 3.55 -5.61
CA ALA A 50 8.02 4.46 -4.62
C ALA A 50 6.95 5.00 -3.67
N TRP A 51 5.78 5.36 -4.19
CA TRP A 51 4.64 5.78 -3.38
C TRP A 51 4.18 4.68 -2.40
N CYS A 52 3.97 3.46 -2.90
CA CYS A 52 3.61 2.31 -2.06
C CYS A 52 4.65 2.05 -0.97
N ARG A 53 5.93 2.07 -1.32
CA ARG A 53 7.01 1.86 -0.34
C ARG A 53 7.05 2.96 0.72
N HIS A 54 6.88 4.21 0.32
CA HIS A 54 6.84 5.34 1.25
C HIS A 54 5.66 5.24 2.21
N ARG A 55 4.47 4.83 1.72
CA ARG A 55 3.29 4.65 2.57
C ARG A 55 3.41 3.44 3.49
N ALA A 56 3.99 2.34 3.03
CA ALA A 56 4.28 1.19 3.90
C ALA A 56 5.21 1.59 5.05
N ASP A 57 6.32 2.26 4.75
CA ASP A 57 7.26 2.76 5.76
C ASP A 57 6.60 3.73 6.76
N TYR A 58 5.76 4.64 6.26
CA TYR A 58 4.97 5.53 7.11
C TYR A 58 4.09 4.74 8.10
N CYS A 59 3.36 3.74 7.60
CA CYS A 59 2.49 2.90 8.41
C CYS A 59 3.27 2.09 9.47
N GLU A 60 4.39 1.48 9.09
CA GLU A 60 5.27 0.74 10.01
C GLU A 60 5.83 1.64 11.12
N ASN A 61 6.30 2.84 10.76
CA ASN A 61 6.77 3.83 11.73
C ASN A 61 5.65 4.36 12.65
N TRP A 62 4.44 4.54 12.13
CA TRP A 62 3.27 4.97 12.92
C TRP A 62 2.81 3.90 13.91
N GLN A 63 2.83 2.62 13.50
CA GLN A 63 2.57 1.50 14.39
C GLN A 63 3.52 1.54 15.59
N GLY A 64 4.82 1.68 15.35
CA GLY A 64 5.83 1.76 16.42
C GLY A 64 5.62 2.93 17.39
N LYS A 65 5.10 4.08 16.93
CA LYS A 65 4.75 5.21 17.80
C LYS A 65 3.52 4.95 18.68
N ARG A 66 2.55 4.15 18.21
CA ARG A 66 1.40 3.73 19.01
C ARG A 66 1.79 2.68 20.06
N GLU A 67 2.63 1.73 19.68
CA GLU A 67 3.07 0.66 20.60
C GLU A 67 3.96 1.20 21.72
N ARG A 68 4.81 2.20 21.46
CA ARG A 68 5.62 2.88 22.49
C ARG A 68 4.82 3.72 23.49
N LYS A 69 3.51 3.90 23.29
CA LYS A 69 2.61 4.62 24.22
C LYS A 69 1.79 3.69 25.11
N LYS A 70 2.02 2.37 25.07
CA LYS A 70 1.41 1.41 25.99
C LYS A 70 2.24 1.21 27.25
#